data_AF-A0A2V6NF23-F1
#
_entry.id   AF-A0A2V6NF23-F1
#
_cell.length_a   1.000
_cell.length_b   1.000
_cell.length_c   1.000
_cell.angle_alpha   90.00
_cell.angle_beta   90.00
_cell.angle_gamma   90.00
#
_symmetry.space_group_name_H-M   'P 1'
#
loop_
_entity.id
_entity.type
_entity.pdbx_description
1 polymer ?
#
loop_
_entity_poly.entity_id
_entity_poly.type
_entity_poly.pdbx_seq_one_letter_code
_entity_poly.pdbx_strand_id
1 'polypeptide(L)'
;MFTIILRSNMKTRGKVKLTIYLLGFAGAALFTILLVRQGVVAVGAAVAAAGWAIATIAAFHFVPILLDAIAWHVLFPKAVRPRWQSLFWMRWIGESISNLIPSAAVGGDIVRARLATITGTPMGAAAASVIVDVTLGVVTQIVFTLLGLVLLVEATGRTSLVGPTLVGAIVAIVAIAGFYIAQRLGMFRFVSVIITRLVKSPEWSSLVQSGETLDQTVRDFYVRRRGVLA
;
A
#
# COMPACT_ATOMS: atom_id res chain seq x y z
N MET A 1 -8.08 -3.68 -38.58
CA MET A 1 -7.13 -4.78 -38.32
C MET A 1 -6.80 -4.82 -36.82
N PHE A 2 -7.88 -4.88 -36.03
CA PHE A 2 -7.87 -5.20 -34.61
C PHE A 2 -7.81 -6.73 -34.49
N THR A 3 -7.39 -7.26 -33.34
CA THR A 3 -7.51 -8.69 -32.92
C THR A 3 -6.25 -9.57 -32.97
N ILE A 4 -5.05 -9.05 -32.69
CA ILE A 4 -3.92 -9.90 -32.25
C ILE A 4 -3.13 -9.10 -31.21
N ILE A 5 -2.55 -9.74 -30.18
CA ILE A 5 -1.73 -9.16 -29.09
C ILE A 5 -2.51 -8.74 -27.81
N LEU A 6 -3.37 -9.61 -27.31
CA LEU A 6 -3.61 -9.72 -25.87
C LEU A 6 -3.70 -11.20 -25.47
N ARG A 7 -2.54 -11.86 -25.43
CA ARG A 7 -2.41 -13.14 -24.72
C ARG A 7 -1.00 -13.33 -24.17
N SER A 8 -0.67 -12.55 -23.13
CA SER A 8 0.45 -12.89 -22.26
C SER A 8 0.05 -14.10 -21.41
N ASN A 9 0.33 -15.30 -21.92
CA ASN A 9 0.21 -16.53 -21.14
C ASN A 9 1.40 -16.58 -20.17
N MET A 10 1.24 -16.01 -18.97
CA MET A 10 2.15 -16.21 -17.85
C MET A 10 2.12 -17.69 -17.45
N LYS A 11 3.01 -18.50 -18.03
CA LYS A 11 3.28 -19.87 -17.59
C LYS A 11 4.01 -19.80 -16.24
N THR A 12 3.26 -19.61 -15.16
CA THR A 12 3.74 -19.81 -13.79
C THR A 12 4.31 -21.24 -13.70
N ARG A 13 5.61 -21.36 -13.40
CA ARG A 13 6.30 -22.65 -13.17
C ARG A 13 5.41 -23.51 -12.26
N GLY A 14 5.08 -24.73 -12.69
CA GLY A 14 4.08 -25.58 -12.00
C GLY A 14 4.29 -25.75 -10.50
N LYS A 15 5.56 -25.70 -10.05
CA LYS A 15 5.94 -25.72 -8.62
C LYS A 15 5.36 -24.54 -7.82
N VAL A 16 5.33 -23.33 -8.39
CA VAL A 16 4.80 -22.13 -7.71
C VAL A 16 3.29 -22.23 -7.53
N LYS A 17 2.57 -22.73 -8.55
CA LYS A 17 1.12 -22.97 -8.45
C LYS A 17 0.82 -23.98 -7.34
N LEU A 18 1.54 -25.09 -7.32
CA LEU A 18 1.37 -26.13 -6.30
C LEU A 18 1.62 -25.59 -4.90
N THR A 19 2.69 -24.81 -4.69
CA THR A 19 2.97 -24.19 -3.39
C THR A 19 1.85 -23.25 -2.95
N ILE A 20 1.32 -22.41 -3.85
CA ILE A 20 0.20 -21.51 -3.53
C ILE A 20 -1.04 -22.30 -3.12
N TYR A 21 -1.40 -23.35 -3.86
CA TYR A 21 -2.55 -24.19 -3.52
C TYR A 21 -2.35 -24.91 -2.19
N LEU A 22 -1.18 -25.48 -1.93
CA LEU A 22 -0.88 -26.15 -0.66
C LEU A 22 -0.96 -25.19 0.53
N LEU A 23 -0.35 -24.00 0.42
CA LEU A 23 -0.39 -23.00 1.49
C LEU A 23 -1.82 -22.47 1.71
N GLY A 24 -2.57 -22.25 0.63
CA GLY A 24 -3.97 -21.84 0.71
C GLY A 24 -4.85 -22.88 1.40
N PHE A 25 -4.68 -24.16 1.03
CA PHE A 25 -5.43 -25.26 1.66
C PHE A 25 -5.03 -25.47 3.12
N ALA A 26 -3.74 -25.38 3.44
CA ALA A 26 -3.24 -25.45 4.81
C ALA A 26 -3.79 -24.31 5.67
N GLY A 27 -3.82 -23.08 5.13
CA GLY A 27 -4.41 -21.93 5.80
C GLY A 27 -5.92 -22.11 6.04
N ALA A 28 -6.66 -22.57 5.03
CA ALA A 28 -8.10 -22.84 5.15
C ALA A 28 -8.40 -23.97 6.16
N ALA A 29 -7.60 -25.04 6.16
CA ALA A 29 -7.70 -26.13 7.11
C ALA A 29 -7.41 -25.65 8.54
N LEU A 30 -6.33 -24.89 8.73
CA LEU A 30 -5.98 -24.29 10.02
C LEU A 30 -7.10 -23.37 10.53
N PHE A 31 -7.62 -22.49 9.67
CA PHE A 31 -8.75 -21.62 10.00
C PHE A 31 -9.98 -22.42 10.42
N THR A 32 -10.34 -23.45 9.66
CA THR A 32 -11.49 -24.32 9.95
C THR A 32 -11.31 -25.04 11.28
N ILE A 33 -10.13 -25.61 11.55
CA ILE A 33 -9.82 -26.28 12.82
C ILE A 33 -9.94 -25.31 13.99
N LEU A 34 -9.40 -24.10 13.85
CA LEU A 34 -9.52 -23.06 14.89
C LEU A 34 -10.98 -22.67 15.12
N LEU A 35 -11.78 -22.53 14.06
CA LEU A 35 -13.19 -22.17 14.15
C LEU A 35 -14.00 -23.27 14.85
N VAL A 36 -13.72 -24.53 14.55
CA VAL A 36 -14.33 -25.68 15.23
C VAL A 36 -13.92 -25.74 16.69
N ARG A 37 -12.63 -25.56 17.00
CA ARG A 37 -12.13 -25.59 18.39
C ARG A 37 -12.64 -24.43 19.24
N GLN A 38 -12.78 -23.24 18.66
CA GLN A 38 -13.30 -22.06 19.35
C GLN A 38 -14.83 -22.07 19.47
N GLY A 39 -15.51 -23.02 18.80
CA GLY A 39 -16.95 -23.20 18.83
C GLY A 39 -17.64 -22.40 17.72
N VAL A 40 -17.90 -23.05 16.58
CA VAL A 40 -18.59 -22.44 15.42
C VAL A 40 -19.92 -21.81 15.82
N VAL A 41 -20.67 -22.46 16.71
CA VAL A 41 -21.98 -21.97 17.18
C VAL A 41 -21.82 -20.68 17.97
N ALA A 42 -20.80 -20.57 18.82
CA ALA A 42 -20.54 -19.36 19.60
C ALA A 42 -20.13 -18.19 18.70
N VAL A 43 -19.27 -18.45 17.70
CA VAL A 43 -18.89 -17.44 16.69
C VAL A 43 -20.10 -17.00 15.89
N GLY A 44 -20.92 -17.95 15.41
CA GLY A 44 -22.14 -17.66 14.67
C GLY A 44 -23.15 -16.85 15.48
N ALA A 45 -23.33 -17.19 16.76
CA ALA A 45 -24.18 -16.44 17.68
C ALA A 45 -23.66 -15.01 17.91
N ALA A 46 -22.35 -14.83 18.06
CA ALA A 46 -21.74 -13.50 18.21
C ALA A 46 -21.93 -12.63 16.95
N VAL A 47 -21.77 -13.22 15.75
CA VAL A 47 -22.02 -12.53 14.47
C VAL A 47 -23.51 -12.17 14.33
N ALA A 48 -24.40 -13.10 14.67
CA ALA A 48 -25.84 -12.87 14.64
C ALA A 48 -26.26 -11.76 15.64
N ALA A 49 -25.66 -11.74 16.83
CA ALA A 49 -25.89 -10.70 17.83
C ALA A 49 -25.42 -9.32 17.36
N ALA A 50 -24.31 -9.23 16.62
CA ALA A 50 -23.86 -7.98 16.02
C ALA A 50 -24.78 -7.52 14.87
N GLY A 51 -25.30 -8.45 14.06
CA GLY A 51 -26.29 -8.17 13.01
C GLY A 51 -25.82 -7.06 12.04
N TRP A 52 -26.69 -6.07 11.81
CA TRP A 52 -26.40 -4.93 10.93
C TRP A 52 -25.31 -3.98 11.46
N ALA A 53 -24.97 -4.05 12.75
CA ALA A 53 -23.88 -3.25 13.31
C ALA A 53 -22.54 -3.55 12.62
N ILE A 54 -22.36 -4.78 12.09
CA ILE A 54 -21.17 -5.14 11.30
C ILE A 54 -21.04 -4.24 10.07
N ALA A 55 -22.15 -3.99 9.36
CA ALA A 55 -22.15 -3.10 8.20
C ALA A 55 -21.84 -1.65 8.60
N THR A 56 -22.37 -1.19 9.73
CA THR A 56 -22.06 0.15 10.27
C THR A 56 -20.58 0.27 10.66
N ILE A 57 -20.00 -0.73 11.32
CA ILE A 57 -18.57 -0.77 11.67
C ILE A 57 -17.71 -0.80 10.41
N ALA A 58 -18.09 -1.59 9.40
CA ALA A 58 -17.42 -1.62 8.11
C ALA A 58 -17.50 -0.27 7.38
N ALA A 59 -18.66 0.39 7.42
CA ALA A 59 -18.84 1.71 6.84
C ALA A 59 -18.05 2.79 7.60
N PHE A 60 -17.93 2.66 8.93
CA PHE A 60 -17.13 3.57 9.74
C PHE A 60 -15.66 3.60 9.30
N HIS A 61 -15.14 2.52 8.71
CA HIS A 61 -13.78 2.47 8.17
C HIS A 61 -13.54 3.48 7.02
N PHE A 62 -14.57 3.99 6.37
CA PHE A 62 -14.40 5.10 5.40
C PHE A 62 -13.97 6.40 6.04
N VAL A 63 -14.31 6.62 7.31
CA VAL A 63 -13.93 7.83 8.06
C VAL A 63 -12.41 7.93 8.22
N PRO A 64 -11.69 6.94 8.79
CA PRO A 64 -10.24 7.01 8.88
C PRO A 64 -9.57 7.06 7.51
N ILE A 65 -10.05 6.30 6.50
CA ILE A 65 -9.50 6.38 5.14
C ILE A 65 -9.62 7.81 4.58
N LEU A 66 -10.74 8.49 4.82
CA LEU A 66 -10.95 9.86 4.39
C LEU A 66 -10.00 10.84 5.09
N LEU A 67 -9.88 10.72 6.42
CA LEU A 67 -8.97 11.56 7.21
C LEU A 67 -7.51 11.37 6.77
N ASP A 68 -7.09 10.14 6.56
CA ASP A 68 -5.76 9.81 6.05
C ASP A 68 -5.53 10.36 4.64
N ALA A 69 -6.54 10.25 3.76
CA ALA A 69 -6.45 10.81 2.42
C ALA A 69 -6.30 12.34 2.45
N ILE A 70 -6.98 13.03 3.37
CA ILE A 70 -6.85 14.47 3.58
C ILE A 70 -5.46 14.80 4.14
N ALA A 71 -4.97 14.06 5.14
CA ALA A 71 -3.63 14.23 5.69
C ALA A 71 -2.56 14.08 4.59
N TRP A 72 -2.66 13.02 3.78
CA TRP A 72 -1.76 12.78 2.67
C TRP A 72 -1.86 13.87 1.58
N HIS A 73 -3.06 14.38 1.29
CA HIS A 73 -3.26 15.49 0.35
C HIS A 73 -2.48 16.75 0.74
N VAL A 74 -2.34 17.03 2.03
CA VAL A 74 -1.58 18.20 2.53
C VAL A 74 -0.08 18.05 2.27
N LEU A 75 0.45 16.82 2.21
CA LEU A 75 1.87 16.54 1.97
C LEU A 75 2.34 16.84 0.54
N PHE A 76 1.42 16.91 -0.43
CA PHE A 76 1.78 17.24 -1.81
C PHE A 76 2.01 18.75 -1.99
N PRO A 77 3.04 19.17 -2.74
CA PRO A 77 3.19 20.56 -3.16
C PRO A 77 1.98 21.01 -3.99
N LYS A 78 1.52 22.26 -3.79
CA LYS A 78 0.30 22.79 -4.44
C LYS A 78 0.31 22.65 -5.98
N ALA A 79 1.48 22.75 -6.61
CA ALA A 79 1.63 22.70 -8.07
C ALA A 79 1.38 21.31 -8.69
N VAL A 80 1.54 20.23 -7.93
CA VAL A 80 1.47 18.84 -8.43
C VAL A 80 0.49 17.99 -7.61
N ARG A 81 -0.42 18.63 -6.88
CA ARG A 81 -1.31 17.98 -5.93
C ARG A 81 -2.47 17.29 -6.65
N PRO A 82 -2.65 15.96 -6.50
CA PRO A 82 -3.81 15.27 -7.05
C PRO A 82 -5.11 15.71 -6.37
N ARG A 83 -6.26 15.46 -7.03
CA ARG A 83 -7.57 15.66 -6.40
C ARG A 83 -7.72 14.78 -5.16
N TRP A 84 -8.29 15.32 -4.09
CA TRP A 84 -8.49 14.58 -2.83
C TRP A 84 -9.29 13.27 -3.02
N GLN A 85 -10.26 13.25 -3.94
CA GLN A 85 -11.03 12.05 -4.29
C GLN A 85 -10.15 10.94 -4.87
N SER A 86 -9.17 11.31 -5.71
CA SER A 86 -8.22 10.35 -6.26
C SER A 86 -7.31 9.79 -5.16
N LEU A 87 -6.89 10.63 -4.21
CA LEU A 87 -6.09 10.18 -3.07
C LEU A 87 -6.86 9.25 -2.14
N PHE A 88 -8.16 9.48 -1.93
CA PHE A 88 -9.03 8.57 -1.19
C PHE A 88 -9.05 7.16 -1.80
N TRP A 89 -9.29 7.06 -3.11
CA TRP A 89 -9.27 5.77 -3.81
C TRP A 89 -7.88 5.13 -3.80
N MET A 90 -6.82 5.92 -3.99
CA MET A 90 -5.45 5.42 -3.89
C MET A 90 -5.14 4.86 -2.49
N ARG A 91 -5.58 5.55 -1.42
CA ARG A 91 -5.38 5.10 -0.03
C ARG A 91 -6.12 3.79 0.22
N TRP A 92 -7.39 3.70 -0.17
CA TRP A 92 -8.17 2.47 -0.05
C TRP A 92 -7.54 1.30 -0.84
N ILE A 93 -7.16 1.51 -2.10
CA ILE A 93 -6.48 0.47 -2.90
C ILE A 93 -5.18 0.03 -2.23
N GLY A 94 -4.36 0.99 -1.79
CA GLY A 94 -3.11 0.71 -1.10
C GLY A 94 -3.31 -0.12 0.17
N GLU A 95 -4.25 0.28 1.03
CA GLU A 95 -4.58 -0.42 2.26
C GLU A 95 -5.12 -1.82 1.99
N SER A 96 -5.99 -1.98 0.99
CA SER A 96 -6.51 -3.30 0.59
C SER A 96 -5.38 -4.23 0.15
N ILE A 97 -4.43 -3.71 -0.62
CA ILE A 97 -3.25 -4.48 -1.06
C ILE A 97 -2.37 -4.84 0.13
N SER A 98 -2.13 -3.90 1.05
CA SER A 98 -1.33 -4.14 2.25
C SER A 98 -1.95 -5.17 3.18
N ASN A 99 -3.29 -5.22 3.27
CA ASN A 99 -4.02 -6.17 4.11
C ASN A 99 -4.18 -7.56 3.46
N LEU A 100 -4.27 -7.63 2.13
CA LEU A 100 -4.44 -8.89 1.41
C LEU A 100 -3.13 -9.57 1.02
N ILE A 101 -2.06 -8.79 0.78
CA ILE A 101 -0.77 -9.33 0.35
C ILE A 101 0.20 -9.31 1.54
N PRO A 102 0.78 -10.48 1.92
CA PRO A 102 1.78 -10.59 2.98
C PRO A 102 3.14 -10.03 2.50
N SER A 103 3.17 -8.73 2.21
CA SER A 103 4.31 -7.96 1.72
C SER A 103 4.88 -7.02 2.80
N ALA A 104 4.52 -7.27 4.06
CA ALA A 104 4.80 -6.38 5.19
C ALA A 104 4.27 -4.95 4.96
N ALA A 105 3.08 -4.83 4.34
CA ALA A 105 2.44 -3.57 3.95
C ALA A 105 3.21 -2.70 2.92
N VAL A 106 4.40 -3.11 2.48
CA VAL A 106 5.21 -2.34 1.51
C VAL A 106 4.55 -2.29 0.13
N GLY A 107 3.83 -3.35 -0.25
CA GLY A 107 3.18 -3.44 -1.56
C GLY A 107 2.13 -2.34 -1.80
N GLY A 108 1.31 -2.03 -0.79
CA GLY A 108 0.29 -0.99 -0.90
C GLY A 108 0.88 0.41 -1.05
N ASP A 109 1.94 0.72 -0.32
CA ASP A 109 2.61 2.03 -0.38
C ASP A 109 3.31 2.27 -1.72
N ILE A 110 3.94 1.22 -2.30
CA ILE A 110 4.50 1.30 -3.65
C ILE A 110 3.38 1.58 -4.67
N VAL A 111 2.24 0.90 -4.54
CA VAL A 111 1.10 1.10 -5.44
C VAL A 111 0.52 2.51 -5.30
N ARG A 112 0.43 3.05 -4.09
CA ARG A 112 0.00 4.45 -3.85
C ARG A 112 0.92 5.44 -4.55
N ALA A 113 2.24 5.31 -4.41
CA ALA A 113 3.21 6.16 -5.09
C ALA A 113 3.08 6.04 -6.63
N ARG A 114 2.87 4.82 -7.13
CA ARG A 114 2.67 4.58 -8.57
C ARG A 114 1.38 5.19 -9.11
N LEU A 115 0.26 5.06 -8.39
CA LEU A 115 -1.02 5.64 -8.77
C LEU A 115 -0.96 7.18 -8.74
N ALA A 116 -0.32 7.77 -7.74
CA ALA A 116 -0.06 9.22 -7.70
C ALA A 116 0.80 9.69 -8.89
N THR A 117 1.74 8.85 -9.33
CA THR A 117 2.56 9.13 -10.52
C THR A 117 1.76 9.07 -11.81
N ILE A 118 0.93 8.03 -11.99
CA ILE A 118 0.08 7.86 -13.19
C ILE A 118 -0.95 8.99 -13.30
N THR A 119 -1.35 9.58 -12.18
CA THR A 119 -2.28 10.73 -12.15
C THR A 119 -1.60 12.09 -12.34
N GLY A 120 -0.31 12.11 -12.68
CA GLY A 120 0.42 13.32 -13.11
C GLY A 120 1.39 13.89 -12.07
N THR A 121 1.53 13.27 -10.89
CA THR A 121 2.53 13.72 -9.90
C THR A 121 3.92 13.25 -10.33
N PRO A 122 4.98 14.08 -10.28
CA PRO A 122 6.34 13.60 -10.49
C PRO A 122 6.69 12.47 -9.51
N MET A 123 7.31 11.39 -10.00
CA MET A 123 7.64 10.19 -9.22
C MET A 123 8.37 10.51 -7.90
N GLY A 124 9.32 11.46 -7.93
CA GLY A 124 10.05 11.89 -6.74
C GLY A 124 9.14 12.50 -5.66
N ALA A 125 8.21 13.36 -6.06
CA ALA A 125 7.24 13.98 -5.14
C ALA A 125 6.21 12.96 -4.63
N ALA A 126 5.73 12.05 -5.50
CA ALA A 126 4.84 10.97 -5.12
C ALA A 126 5.49 10.03 -4.09
N ALA A 127 6.71 9.55 -4.36
CA ALA A 127 7.44 8.70 -3.44
C ALA A 127 7.72 9.41 -2.10
N ALA A 128 8.23 10.66 -2.15
CA ALA A 128 8.47 11.44 -0.94
C ALA A 128 7.20 11.62 -0.08
N SER A 129 6.06 11.93 -0.72
CA SER A 129 4.79 12.10 0.00
C SER A 129 4.36 10.83 0.74
N VAL A 130 4.51 9.64 0.13
CA VAL A 130 4.15 8.36 0.75
C VAL A 130 5.09 8.02 1.89
N ILE A 131 6.39 8.28 1.73
CA ILE A 131 7.38 8.04 2.78
C ILE A 131 7.06 8.90 4.01
N VAL A 132 6.80 10.20 3.80
CA VAL A 132 6.44 11.13 4.89
C VAL A 132 5.11 10.70 5.53
N ASP A 133 4.12 10.31 4.73
CA ASP A 133 2.83 9.81 5.21
C ASP A 133 2.98 8.59 6.13
N VAL A 134 3.75 7.58 5.71
CA VAL A 134 4.02 6.39 6.53
C VAL A 134 4.74 6.75 7.82
N THR A 135 5.69 7.69 7.76
CA THR A 135 6.42 8.17 8.94
C THR A 135 5.49 8.81 9.96
N LEU A 136 4.63 9.72 9.48
CA LEU A 136 3.64 10.39 10.31
C LEU A 136 2.63 9.39 10.86
N GLY A 137 2.24 8.38 10.08
CA GLY A 137 1.39 7.29 10.53
C GLY A 137 2.00 6.50 11.68
N VAL A 138 3.27 6.09 11.57
CA VAL A 138 4.00 5.38 12.64
C VAL A 138 4.11 6.25 13.90
N VAL A 139 4.48 7.52 13.76
CA VAL A 139 4.58 8.45 14.90
C VAL A 139 3.22 8.64 15.57
N THR A 140 2.17 8.88 14.77
CA THR A 140 0.80 9.08 15.29
C THR A 140 0.29 7.84 15.99
N GLN A 141 0.53 6.64 15.42
CA GLN A 141 0.14 5.36 16.03
C GLN A 141 0.83 5.16 17.38
N ILE A 142 2.12 5.49 17.47
CA ILE A 142 2.87 5.41 18.73
C ILE A 142 2.29 6.36 19.77
N VAL A 143 2.11 7.64 19.42
CA VAL A 143 1.54 8.64 20.32
C VAL A 143 0.14 8.22 20.79
N PHE A 144 -0.73 7.79 19.86
CA PHE A 144 -2.06 7.32 20.17
C PHE A 144 -2.06 6.10 21.09
N THR A 145 -1.16 5.13 20.86
CA THR A 145 -1.02 3.94 21.69
C THR A 145 -0.58 4.30 23.11
N LEU A 146 0.41 5.19 23.25
CA LEU A 146 0.89 5.64 24.56
C LEU A 146 -0.18 6.43 25.32
N LEU A 147 -0.86 7.36 24.65
CA LEU A 147 -1.98 8.09 25.24
C LEU A 147 -3.10 7.15 25.68
N GLY A 148 -3.49 6.19 24.82
CA GLY A 148 -4.50 5.20 25.14
C GLY A 148 -4.12 4.32 26.35
N LEU A 149 -2.85 3.93 26.46
CA LEU A 149 -2.36 3.18 27.63
C LEU A 149 -2.38 4.01 28.90
N VAL A 150 -1.94 5.26 28.87
CA VAL A 150 -1.99 6.18 30.02
C VAL A 150 -3.44 6.35 30.49
N LEU A 151 -4.35 6.68 29.56
CA LEU A 151 -5.77 6.83 29.87
C LEU A 151 -6.39 5.54 30.42
N LEU A 152 -5.99 4.37 29.90
CA LEU A 152 -6.46 3.08 30.40
C LEU A 152 -6.00 2.82 31.85
N VAL A 153 -4.75 3.15 32.17
CA VAL A 153 -4.20 3.02 33.54
C VAL A 153 -4.93 3.96 34.49
N GLU A 154 -5.12 5.22 34.10
CA GLU A 154 -5.83 6.21 34.93
C GLU A 154 -7.30 5.84 35.14
N ALA A 155 -8.00 5.40 34.08
CA ALA A 155 -9.41 5.04 34.16
C ALA A 155 -9.68 3.75 34.95
N THR A 156 -8.73 2.79 34.95
CA THR A 156 -8.92 1.48 35.61
C THR A 156 -8.19 1.32 36.93
N GLY A 157 -7.26 2.23 37.26
CA GLY A 157 -6.41 2.16 38.46
C GLY A 157 -5.45 0.95 38.48
N ARG A 158 -5.31 0.22 37.37
CA ARG A 158 -4.50 -1.01 37.28
C ARG A 158 -3.02 -0.68 37.16
N THR A 159 -2.36 -0.50 38.30
CA THR A 159 -0.91 -0.23 38.40
C THR A 159 -0.03 -1.33 37.80
N SER A 160 -0.56 -2.56 37.65
CA SER A 160 0.13 -3.66 36.95
C SER A 160 0.44 -3.37 35.48
N LEU A 161 -0.26 -2.42 34.86
CA LEU A 161 -0.03 -2.00 33.48
C LEU A 161 1.03 -0.90 33.35
N VAL A 162 1.47 -0.28 34.45
CA VAL A 162 2.47 0.81 34.42
C VAL A 162 3.82 0.30 33.90
N GLY A 163 4.27 -0.87 34.37
CA GLY A 163 5.51 -1.50 33.90
C GLY A 163 5.50 -1.78 32.39
N PRO A 164 4.52 -2.52 31.86
CA PRO A 164 4.34 -2.71 30.42
C PRO A 164 4.23 -1.39 29.63
N THR A 165 3.58 -0.36 30.20
CA THR A 165 3.44 0.96 29.56
C THR A 165 4.79 1.67 29.43
N LEU A 166 5.62 1.65 30.48
CA LEU A 166 6.97 2.22 30.46
C LEU A 166 7.87 1.50 29.45
N VAL A 167 7.83 0.17 29.43
CA VAL A 167 8.58 -0.63 28.45
C VAL A 167 8.09 -0.31 27.03
N GLY A 168 6.78 -0.24 26.82
CA GLY A 168 6.17 0.15 25.55
C GLY A 168 6.62 1.53 25.09
N ALA A 169 6.68 2.52 25.99
CA ALA A 169 7.18 3.87 25.71
C ALA A 169 8.65 3.87 25.28
N ILE A 170 9.51 3.13 25.98
CA ILE A 170 10.93 3.01 25.63
C ILE A 170 11.08 2.35 24.25
N VAL A 171 10.39 1.23 24.02
CA VAL A 171 10.40 0.52 22.72
C VAL A 171 9.93 1.44 21.60
N ALA A 172 8.87 2.21 21.83
CA ALA A 172 8.36 3.20 20.89
C ALA A 172 9.39 4.29 20.55
N ILE A 173 10.06 4.87 21.54
CA ILE A 173 11.12 5.88 21.33
C ILE A 173 12.26 5.29 20.50
N VAL A 174 12.72 4.08 20.86
CA VAL A 174 13.76 3.37 20.12
C VAL A 174 13.34 3.08 18.68
N ALA A 175 12.09 2.66 18.46
CA ALA A 175 11.55 2.41 17.13
C ALA A 175 11.48 3.69 16.29
N ILE A 176 11.02 4.81 16.84
CA ILE A 176 10.99 6.11 16.14
C ILE A 176 12.42 6.55 15.78
N ALA A 177 13.35 6.49 16.73
CA ALA A 177 14.73 6.88 16.50
C ALA A 177 15.39 5.99 15.43
N GLY A 178 15.22 4.67 15.53
CA GLY A 178 15.74 3.71 14.55
C GLY A 178 15.14 3.92 13.16
N PHE A 179 13.83 4.17 13.08
CA PHE A 179 13.16 4.46 11.82
C PHE A 179 13.66 5.76 11.20
N TYR A 180 13.74 6.85 11.97
CA TYR A 180 14.28 8.13 11.50
C TYR A 180 15.73 8.01 11.00
N ILE A 181 16.57 7.27 11.72
CA ILE A 181 17.97 6.98 11.31
C ILE A 181 17.99 6.17 10.00
N ALA A 182 17.16 5.14 9.88
CA ALA A 182 17.06 4.33 8.66
C ALA A 182 16.59 5.16 7.46
N GLN A 183 15.68 6.12 7.67
CA GLN A 183 15.25 7.07 6.63
C GLN A 183 16.38 7.99 6.18
N ARG A 184 17.15 8.53 7.13
CA ARG A 184 18.32 9.39 6.87
C ARG A 184 19.47 8.64 6.19
N LEU A 185 19.68 7.36 6.49
CA LEU A 185 20.76 6.54 5.96
C LEU A 185 20.49 5.95 4.55
N GLY A 186 19.33 6.24 3.95
CA GLY A 186 19.16 6.13 2.51
C GLY A 186 18.13 5.10 2.04
N MET A 187 16.86 5.47 2.14
CA MET A 187 15.80 4.90 1.28
C MET A 187 16.06 5.09 -0.23
N PHE A 188 16.98 5.99 -0.62
CA PHE A 188 17.46 6.15 -1.99
C PHE A 188 18.03 4.86 -2.59
N ARG A 189 18.64 4.00 -1.76
CA ARG A 189 19.17 2.70 -2.20
C ARG A 189 18.06 1.65 -2.38
N PHE A 190 16.98 1.75 -1.61
CA PHE A 190 15.81 0.87 -1.75
C PHE A 190 15.01 1.18 -3.02
N VAL A 191 14.82 2.46 -3.33
CA VAL A 191 14.21 2.93 -4.58
C VAL A 191 15.06 2.52 -5.79
N SER A 192 16.38 2.68 -5.73
CA SER A 192 17.25 2.24 -6.84
C SER A 192 17.33 0.71 -6.97
N VAL A 193 17.22 -0.06 -5.88
CA VAL A 193 17.16 -1.53 -5.92
C VAL A 193 15.82 -2.03 -6.47
N ILE A 194 14.71 -1.40 -6.13
CA ILE A 194 13.40 -1.74 -6.71
C ILE A 194 13.35 -1.36 -8.19
N ILE A 195 13.87 -0.17 -8.56
CA ILE A 195 13.99 0.25 -9.96
C ILE A 195 14.91 -0.74 -10.71
N THR A 196 16.07 -1.08 -10.19
CA THR A 196 16.98 -2.03 -10.87
C THR A 196 16.48 -3.48 -10.86
N ARG A 197 15.63 -3.89 -9.92
CA ARG A 197 14.99 -5.22 -9.93
C ARG A 197 13.75 -5.28 -10.83
N LEU A 198 13.02 -4.18 -10.99
CA LEU A 198 11.88 -4.08 -11.93
C LEU A 198 12.33 -3.80 -13.38
N VAL A 199 13.49 -3.15 -13.57
CA VAL A 199 14.04 -2.76 -14.88
C VAL A 199 15.03 -3.79 -15.44
N LYS A 200 15.39 -4.83 -14.69
CA LYS A 200 16.19 -5.96 -15.20
C LYS A 200 15.31 -7.08 -15.78
N SER A 201 14.54 -6.79 -16.83
CA SER A 201 14.16 -7.85 -17.77
C SER A 201 14.69 -7.52 -19.18
N PRO A 202 15.41 -8.45 -19.85
CA PRO A 202 15.96 -8.28 -21.20
C PRO A 202 14.93 -7.98 -22.31
N GLU A 203 13.63 -7.98 -21.99
CA GLU A 203 12.54 -7.73 -22.94
C GLU A 203 12.26 -6.23 -23.14
N TRP A 204 12.78 -5.34 -22.28
CA TRP A 204 12.59 -3.89 -22.44
C TRP A 204 13.60 -3.22 -23.37
N SER A 205 14.74 -3.85 -23.67
CA SER A 205 15.70 -3.31 -24.64
C SER A 205 15.16 -3.35 -26.08
N SER A 206 14.30 -4.32 -26.41
CA SER A 206 13.62 -4.37 -27.71
C SER A 206 12.47 -3.35 -27.81
N LEU A 207 11.86 -2.97 -26.68
CA LEU A 207 10.86 -1.90 -26.62
C LEU A 207 11.48 -0.51 -26.78
N VAL A 208 12.73 -0.30 -26.36
CA VAL A 208 13.48 0.94 -26.65
C VAL A 208 13.81 1.04 -28.16
N GLN A 209 14.18 -0.06 -28.81
CA GLN A 209 14.32 -0.11 -30.27
C GLN A 209 12.98 0.06 -31.02
N SER A 210 11.88 -0.44 -30.46
CA SER A 210 10.53 -0.21 -30.99
C SER A 210 10.02 1.20 -30.72
N GLY A 211 10.58 1.88 -29.72
CA GLY A 211 10.34 3.29 -29.43
C GLY A 211 10.98 4.21 -30.46
N GLU A 212 12.18 3.88 -30.95
CA GLU A 212 12.83 4.63 -32.05
C GLU A 212 12.05 4.56 -33.36
N THR A 213 11.45 3.41 -33.69
CA THR A 213 10.59 3.27 -34.87
C THR A 213 9.24 3.97 -34.72
N LEU A 214 8.70 4.03 -33.50
CA LEU A 214 7.50 4.81 -33.20
C LEU A 214 7.78 6.32 -33.27
N ASP A 215 8.94 6.78 -32.80
CA ASP A 215 9.35 8.18 -32.85
C ASP A 215 9.62 8.64 -34.31
N GLN A 216 10.16 7.75 -35.15
CA GLN A 216 10.27 7.96 -36.60
C GLN A 216 8.89 8.04 -37.28
N THR A 217 7.96 7.14 -36.93
CA THR A 217 6.60 7.14 -37.49
C THR A 217 5.84 8.42 -37.09
N VAL A 218 6.00 8.89 -35.85
CA VAL A 218 5.41 10.15 -35.38
C VAL A 218 6.05 11.36 -36.08
N ARG A 219 7.37 11.36 -36.31
CA ARG A 219 8.04 12.41 -37.09
C ARG A 219 7.55 12.45 -38.54
N ASP A 220 7.35 11.30 -39.19
CA ASP A 220 6.81 11.24 -40.55
C ASP A 220 5.37 11.77 -40.63
N PHE A 221 4.55 11.54 -39.60
CA PHE A 221 3.22 12.14 -39.50
C PHE A 221 3.25 13.66 -39.29
N TYR A 222 4.25 14.18 -38.56
CA TYR A 222 4.43 15.63 -38.38
C TYR A 222 4.98 16.34 -39.64
N VAL A 223 5.86 15.68 -40.40
CA VAL A 223 6.40 16.24 -41.66
C VAL A 223 5.33 16.29 -42.75
N ARG A 224 4.45 15.28 -42.85
CA ARG A 224 3.31 15.29 -43.80
C ARG A 224 2.29 16.40 -43.55
N ARG A 225 2.20 16.96 -42.34
CA ARG A 225 1.24 18.02 -42.01
C ARG A 225 1.70 19.44 -42.37
N ARG A 226 2.96 19.63 -42.79
CA ARG A 226 3.44 20.88 -43.41
C ARG A 226 3.16 20.98 -44.92
N GLY A 227 2.54 19.96 -45.52
CA GLY A 227 2.08 19.99 -46.93
C GLY A 227 0.62 20.39 -47.13
N VAL A 228 -0.12 20.79 -46.07
CA VAL A 228 -1.56 21.16 -46.15
C VAL A 228 -1.79 22.60 -45.65
N LEU A 229 -0.85 23.49 -45.97
CA LEU A 229 -1.06 24.94 -45.96
C LEU A 229 -0.48 25.52 -47.26
N ALA A 230 -1.09 25.12 -48.38
CA ALA A 230 -1.13 25.88 -49.62
C ALA A 230 -2.55 26.44 -49.76
#